data_AF-A0A8J7K400-F1
#
_entry.id   AF-A0A8J7K400-F1
#
_cell.length_a   1.000
_cell.length_b   1.000
_cell.length_c   1.000
_cell.angle_alpha   90.00
_cell.angle_beta   90.00
_cell.angle_gamma   90.00
#
_symmetry.space_group_name_H-M   'P 1'
#
loop_
_entity.id
_entity.type
_entity.pdbx_description
1 polymer ?
#
loop_
_entity_poly.entity_id
_entity_poly.type
_entity_poly.pdbx_seq_one_letter_code
_entity_poly.pdbx_strand_id
1 'polypeptide(L)'
;MASKTEVKKYLAYWFQLGKKVFINNGAASLQPHIIVDGESYSEDFEQCWEKVISSKSGECYLEGTQQTIAELLSPEWDMVACSRCDMPVPLKNLGMPPLLCPCNDISTWPNTELPQPREPVQSQKQLTQIRDRLLQNQSSQTTDKD
;
A
#
# COMPACT_ATOMS: atom_id res chain seq x y z
N MET A 1 12.55 3.04 9.09
CA MET A 1 11.23 3.26 9.71
C MET A 1 10.22 3.49 8.61
N ALA A 2 9.08 2.80 8.67
CA ALA A 2 7.95 2.99 7.78
C ALA A 2 7.35 4.40 7.95
N SER A 3 7.16 5.09 6.83
CA SER A 3 6.44 6.35 6.76
C SER A 3 4.93 6.13 6.81
N LYS A 4 4.19 7.16 7.21
CA LYS A 4 2.71 7.16 7.15
C LYS A 4 2.20 6.81 5.76
N THR A 5 2.87 7.28 4.70
CA THR A 5 2.50 6.99 3.31
C THR A 5 2.68 5.52 2.97
N GLU A 6 3.75 4.88 3.44
CA GLU A 6 3.98 3.45 3.21
C GLU A 6 2.96 2.59 3.96
N VAL A 7 2.62 2.95 5.20
CA VAL A 7 1.56 2.25 5.96
C VAL A 7 0.20 2.44 5.31
N LYS A 8 -0.10 3.65 4.82
CA LYS A 8 -1.33 3.93 4.08
C LYS A 8 -1.41 3.12 2.78
N LYS A 9 -0.31 3.04 2.03
CA LYS A 9 -0.22 2.20 0.83
C LYS A 9 -0.48 0.73 1.16
N TYR A 10 0.15 0.23 2.23
CA TYR A 10 -0.08 -1.13 2.70
C TYR A 10 -1.56 -1.40 3.02
N LEU A 11 -2.23 -0.48 3.71
CA LEU A 11 -3.66 -0.57 3.99
C LEU A 11 -4.53 -0.53 2.74
N ALA A 12 -4.19 0.30 1.74
CA ALA A 12 -4.91 0.31 0.46
C ALA A 12 -4.86 -1.08 -0.19
N TYR A 13 -3.70 -1.72 -0.18
CA TYR A 13 -3.52 -3.07 -0.73
C TYR A 13 -4.29 -4.09 0.11
N TRP A 14 -4.28 -3.95 1.44
CA TRP A 14 -5.05 -4.78 2.37
C TRP A 14 -6.54 -4.81 2.03
N PHE A 15 -7.15 -3.63 1.85
CA PHE A 15 -8.56 -3.50 1.52
C PHE A 15 -8.88 -3.98 0.10
N GLN A 16 -7.97 -3.78 -0.86
CA GLN A 16 -8.12 -4.31 -2.23
C GLN A 16 -8.11 -5.84 -2.27
N LEU A 17 -7.48 -6.49 -1.30
CA LEU A 17 -7.54 -7.95 -1.11
C LEU A 17 -8.83 -8.41 -0.39
N GLY A 18 -9.74 -7.48 -0.07
CA GLY A 18 -10.98 -7.75 0.64
C GLY A 18 -10.81 -7.96 2.15
N LYS A 19 -9.61 -7.74 2.69
CA LYS A 19 -9.33 -7.86 4.12
C LYS A 19 -9.79 -6.62 4.89
N LYS A 20 -10.07 -6.79 6.17
CA LYS A 20 -10.61 -5.74 7.06
C LYS A 20 -9.57 -5.21 8.04
N VAL A 21 -9.86 -4.04 8.58
CA VAL A 21 -9.17 -3.49 9.76
C VAL A 21 -10.16 -3.46 10.91
N PHE A 22 -9.77 -4.00 12.05
CA PHE A 22 -10.56 -3.90 13.28
C PHE A 22 -10.16 -2.64 14.04
N ILE A 23 -11.14 -1.91 14.57
CA ILE A 23 -10.96 -0.69 15.37
C ILE A 23 -11.64 -0.86 16.73
N ASN A 24 -11.42 0.10 17.64
CA ASN A 24 -12.00 0.12 18.99
C ASN A 24 -11.71 -1.18 19.74
N ASN A 25 -10.45 -1.63 19.72
CA ASN A 25 -10.01 -2.88 20.35
C ASN A 25 -10.74 -4.13 19.82
N GLY A 26 -11.13 -4.14 18.54
CA GLY A 26 -11.83 -5.26 17.93
C GLY A 26 -13.35 -5.14 17.90
N ALA A 27 -13.93 -4.09 18.48
CA ALA A 27 -15.39 -3.95 18.57
C ALA A 27 -16.08 -3.59 17.24
N ALA A 28 -15.34 -3.05 16.27
CA ALA A 28 -15.86 -2.72 14.95
C ALA A 28 -14.84 -3.04 13.86
N SER A 29 -15.30 -3.21 12.61
CA SER A 29 -14.45 -3.41 11.44
C SER A 29 -14.69 -2.34 10.38
N LEU A 30 -13.61 -1.88 9.75
CA LEU A 30 -13.63 -0.99 8.59
C LEU A 30 -13.28 -1.79 7.33
N GLN A 31 -14.04 -1.52 6.27
CA GLN A 31 -13.80 -2.03 4.93
C GLN A 31 -14.38 -1.01 3.92
N PRO A 32 -13.56 -0.11 3.35
CA PRO A 32 -14.03 0.83 2.35
C PRO A 32 -14.51 0.07 1.11
N HIS A 33 -15.57 0.58 0.49
CA HIS A 33 -16.17 -0.01 -0.70
C HIS A 33 -15.36 0.28 -1.96
N ILE A 34 -14.79 1.49 -2.03
CA ILE A 34 -13.93 1.93 -3.13
C ILE A 34 -12.62 2.38 -2.51
N ILE A 35 -11.47 1.90 -3.01
CA ILE A 35 -10.15 2.27 -2.50
C ILE A 35 -9.51 3.36 -3.37
N VAL A 36 -9.62 3.21 -4.70
CA VAL A 36 -9.01 4.11 -5.69
C VAL A 36 -10.12 4.72 -6.53
N ASP A 37 -10.12 6.04 -6.65
CA ASP A 37 -11.02 6.79 -7.52
C ASP A 37 -10.18 7.64 -8.49
N GLY A 38 -10.13 7.20 -9.75
CA GLY A 38 -9.29 7.80 -10.78
C GLY A 38 -7.81 7.82 -10.41
N GLU A 39 -7.27 9.03 -10.23
CA GLU A 39 -5.84 9.28 -9.97
C GLU A 39 -5.51 9.47 -8.48
N SER A 40 -6.49 9.32 -7.58
CA SER A 40 -6.34 9.46 -6.13
C SER A 40 -6.96 8.28 -5.37
N TYR A 41 -6.68 8.21 -4.07
CA TYR A 41 -7.50 7.38 -3.20
C TYR A 41 -8.90 7.98 -3.10
N SER A 42 -9.90 7.11 -2.93
CA SER A 42 -11.28 7.54 -2.76
C SER A 42 -11.46 8.26 -1.42
N GLU A 43 -12.49 9.10 -1.32
CA GLU A 43 -12.86 9.72 -0.05
C GLU A 43 -13.21 8.68 1.03
N ASP A 44 -13.84 7.57 0.64
CA ASP A 44 -14.19 6.47 1.54
C ASP A 44 -12.96 5.82 2.19
N PHE A 45 -11.91 5.58 1.39
CA PHE A 45 -10.64 5.10 1.91
C PHE A 45 -9.93 6.15 2.78
N GLU A 46 -9.94 7.42 2.37
CA GLU A 46 -9.34 8.51 3.16
C GLU A 46 -10.00 8.64 4.54
N GLN A 47 -11.33 8.56 4.61
CA GLN A 47 -12.05 8.57 5.88
C GLN A 47 -11.72 7.34 6.74
N CYS A 48 -11.54 6.16 6.14
CA CYS A 48 -11.08 4.97 6.85
C CYS A 48 -9.67 5.17 7.41
N TRP A 49 -8.75 5.71 6.60
CA TRP A 49 -7.39 6.01 7.01
C TRP A 49 -7.34 6.97 8.20
N GLU A 50 -8.08 8.10 8.13
CA GLU A 50 -8.15 9.08 9.21
C GLU A 50 -8.72 8.49 10.51
N LYS A 51 -9.72 7.61 10.41
CA LYS A 51 -10.23 6.88 11.59
C LYS A 51 -9.15 6.00 12.19
N VAL A 52 -8.44 5.23 11.38
CA VAL A 52 -7.45 4.25 11.85
C VAL A 52 -6.25 4.92 12.54
N ILE A 53 -5.81 6.09 12.07
CA ILE A 53 -4.69 6.82 12.69
C ILE A 53 -5.12 7.72 13.86
N SER A 54 -6.43 7.84 14.11
CA SER A 54 -6.95 8.66 15.20
C SER A 54 -6.69 8.00 16.55
N SER A 55 -6.17 8.76 17.51
CA SER A 55 -6.00 8.31 18.89
C SER A 55 -7.32 7.94 19.59
N LYS A 56 -8.47 8.35 19.02
CA LYS A 56 -9.80 8.04 19.55
C LYS A 56 -10.28 6.63 19.19
N SER A 57 -9.65 5.97 18.21
CA SER A 57 -10.10 4.67 17.69
C SER A 57 -9.55 3.47 18.46
N GLY A 58 -8.81 3.70 19.55
CA GLY A 58 -8.17 2.64 20.32
C GLY A 58 -7.15 1.84 19.50
N GLU A 59 -6.87 0.61 19.94
CA GLU A 59 -5.99 -0.29 19.18
C GLU A 59 -6.69 -0.76 17.91
N CYS A 60 -6.01 -0.58 16.78
CA CYS A 60 -6.50 -0.96 15.46
C CYS A 60 -5.66 -2.13 14.92
N TYR A 61 -6.30 -3.23 14.53
CA TYR A 61 -5.64 -4.48 14.13
C TYR A 61 -5.94 -4.84 12.68
N LEU A 62 -4.99 -5.46 12.00
CA LEU A 62 -5.19 -6.01 10.66
C LEU A 62 -5.74 -7.44 10.73
N GLU A 63 -6.81 -7.71 10.00
CA GLU A 63 -7.46 -9.03 9.96
C GLU A 63 -6.48 -10.16 9.59
N GLY A 64 -6.39 -11.19 10.45
CA GLY A 64 -5.49 -12.32 10.22
C GLY A 64 -4.03 -12.05 10.65
N THR A 65 -3.78 -10.96 11.37
CA THR A 65 -2.47 -10.63 11.93
C THR A 65 -2.55 -10.28 13.42
N GLN A 66 -1.39 -10.17 14.07
CA GLN A 66 -1.29 -9.71 15.47
C GLN A 66 -0.83 -8.25 15.57
N GLN A 67 -0.38 -7.65 14.46
CA GLN A 67 0.18 -6.30 14.49
C GLN A 67 -0.93 -5.25 14.58
N THR A 68 -0.64 -4.19 15.33
CA THR A 68 -1.50 -2.99 15.35
C THR A 68 -1.01 -1.94 14.38
N ILE A 69 -1.90 -1.06 13.93
CA ILE A 69 -1.50 0.05 13.06
C ILE A 69 -0.57 1.03 13.78
N ALA A 70 -0.73 1.18 15.10
CA ALA A 70 0.18 1.98 15.91
C ALA A 70 1.60 1.39 15.93
N GLU A 71 1.73 0.06 16.00
CA GLU A 71 3.03 -0.61 15.87
C GLU A 71 3.64 -0.35 14.50
N LEU A 72 2.87 -0.53 13.41
CA LEU A 72 3.37 -0.30 12.05
C LEU A 72 3.83 1.14 11.78
N LEU A 73 3.29 2.10 12.52
CA LEU A 73 3.68 3.52 12.47
C LEU A 73 4.88 3.86 13.36
N SER A 74 5.37 2.90 14.14
CA SER A 74 6.51 3.09 15.04
C SER A 74 7.85 2.90 14.31
N PRO A 75 8.96 3.43 14.87
CA PRO A 75 10.31 3.25 14.31
C PRO A 75 10.79 1.80 14.20
N GLU A 76 10.13 0.87 14.87
CA GLU A 76 10.51 -0.54 14.89
C GLU A 76 10.15 -1.29 13.60
N TRP A 77 9.37 -0.69 12.72
CA TRP A 77 8.86 -1.35 11.52
C TRP A 77 9.30 -0.63 10.26
N ASP A 78 9.54 -1.43 9.22
CA ASP A 78 9.79 -1.02 7.85
C ASP A 78 8.75 -1.67 6.94
N MET A 79 8.43 -1.04 5.81
CA MET A 79 7.59 -1.62 4.77
C MET A 79 8.48 -2.05 3.61
N VAL A 80 8.53 -3.36 3.35
CA VAL A 80 9.38 -3.94 2.30
C VAL A 80 8.53 -4.60 1.23
N ALA A 81 9.03 -4.68 0.01
CA ALA A 81 8.36 -5.41 -1.06
C ALA A 81 8.45 -6.93 -0.80
N CYS A 82 7.30 -7.61 -0.89
CA CYS A 82 7.24 -9.06 -0.82
C CYS A 82 8.01 -9.69 -1.99
N SER A 83 8.96 -10.57 -1.72
CA SER A 83 9.77 -11.24 -2.76
C SER A 83 8.96 -12.08 -3.76
N ARG A 84 7.71 -12.42 -3.44
CA ARG A 84 6.82 -13.20 -4.29
C ARG A 84 5.93 -12.35 -5.21
N CYS A 85 5.53 -11.15 -4.77
CA CYS A 85 4.47 -10.40 -5.44
C CYS A 85 4.60 -8.88 -5.34
N ASP A 86 5.73 -8.36 -4.84
CA ASP A 86 6.05 -6.95 -4.65
C ASP A 86 5.08 -6.15 -3.74
N MET A 87 4.08 -6.83 -3.16
CA MET A 87 3.17 -6.24 -2.19
C MET A 87 3.95 -5.70 -0.98
N PRO A 88 3.66 -4.49 -0.48
CA PRO A 88 4.25 -4.00 0.75
C PRO A 88 3.88 -4.94 1.91
N VAL A 89 4.88 -5.37 2.67
CA VAL A 89 4.70 -6.19 3.87
C VAL A 89 5.47 -5.57 5.04
N PRO A 90 4.91 -5.60 6.25
CA PRO A 90 5.57 -5.05 7.42
C PRO A 90 6.71 -5.99 7.86
N LEU A 91 7.90 -5.42 8.04
CA LEU A 91 9.08 -6.10 8.55
C LEU A 91 9.56 -5.40 9.81
N LYS A 92 9.76 -6.16 10.88
CA LYS A 92 10.31 -5.62 12.12
C LYS A 92 11.83 -5.45 11.98
N ASN A 93 12.35 -4.28 12.33
CA ASN A 93 13.77 -3.91 12.24
C ASN A 93 14.66 -4.75 13.16
N LEU A 94 14.11 -5.20 14.28
CA LEU A 94 14.77 -6.07 15.25
C LEU A 94 13.83 -7.20 15.65
N GLY A 95 14.27 -8.45 15.44
CA GLY A 95 13.50 -9.64 15.75
C GLY A 95 13.40 -10.61 14.58
N MET A 96 12.62 -11.68 14.75
CA MET A 96 12.32 -12.59 13.64
C MET A 96 11.22 -12.01 12.75
N PRO A 97 11.35 -12.15 11.41
CA PRO A 97 10.28 -11.78 10.51
C PRO A 97 9.01 -12.60 10.80
N PRO A 98 7.82 -12.10 10.41
CA PRO A 98 6.60 -12.89 10.50
C PRO A 98 6.76 -14.21 9.73
N LEU A 99 6.28 -15.31 10.32
CA LEU A 99 6.42 -16.66 9.77
C LEU A 99 5.70 -16.85 8.43
N LEU A 100 4.67 -16.04 8.17
CA LEU A 100 3.82 -16.16 6.98
C LEU A 100 3.69 -14.80 6.31
N CYS A 101 3.66 -14.81 4.97
CA CYS A 101 3.23 -13.65 4.20
C CYS A 101 1.82 -13.25 4.66
N PRO A 102 1.51 -11.95 4.75
CA PRO A 102 0.13 -11.49 4.94
C PRO A 102 -0.84 -11.95 3.84
N CYS A 103 -0.29 -12.42 2.72
CA CYS A 103 -0.98 -13.00 1.58
C CYS A 103 -1.15 -14.53 1.64
N ASN A 104 -0.61 -15.20 2.65
CA ASN A 104 -0.51 -16.67 2.71
C ASN A 104 -1.86 -17.37 2.86
N ASP A 105 -2.83 -16.71 3.48
CA ASP A 105 -4.18 -17.22 3.74
C ASP A 105 -5.16 -16.99 2.57
N ILE A 106 -4.73 -16.29 1.52
CA ILE A 106 -5.53 -16.07 0.30
C ILE A 106 -5.19 -17.18 -0.70
N SER A 107 -6.08 -18.17 -0.82
CA SER A 107 -5.88 -19.36 -1.67
C SER A 107 -5.66 -19.04 -3.15
N THR A 108 -6.19 -17.91 -3.63
CA THR A 108 -6.08 -17.47 -5.02
C THR A 108 -4.90 -16.52 -5.27
N TRP A 109 -4.03 -16.26 -4.28
CA TRP A 109 -2.94 -15.28 -4.40
C TRP A 109 -1.56 -15.92 -4.69
N PRO A 110 -0.71 -15.32 -5.56
CA PRO A 110 -0.97 -14.15 -6.41
C PRO A 110 -1.95 -14.50 -7.53
N ASN A 111 -3.06 -13.76 -7.60
CA ASN A 111 -4.02 -13.94 -8.67
C ASN A 111 -3.51 -13.16 -9.89
N THR A 112 -2.99 -13.86 -10.90
CA THR A 112 -2.55 -13.23 -12.15
C THR A 112 -3.68 -12.96 -13.14
N GLU A 113 -4.89 -13.45 -12.86
CA GLU A 113 -6.10 -13.21 -13.67
C GLU A 113 -6.79 -11.89 -13.31
N LEU A 114 -6.55 -11.38 -12.09
CA LEU A 114 -7.04 -10.09 -11.64
C LEU A 114 -5.91 -9.05 -11.60
N PRO A 115 -6.21 -7.75 -11.79
CA PRO A 115 -5.25 -6.70 -11.55
C PRO A 115 -4.72 -6.81 -10.11
N GLN A 116 -3.40 -6.77 -9.97
CA GLN A 116 -2.80 -6.69 -8.64
C GLN A 116 -3.28 -5.41 -7.92
N PRO A 117 -3.34 -5.45 -6.58
CA PRO A 117 -3.47 -4.25 -5.78
C PRO A 117 -2.54 -3.16 -6.28
N ARG A 118 -3.07 -1.96 -6.45
CA ARG A 118 -2.41 -0.86 -7.13
C ARG A 118 -2.60 0.44 -6.38
N GLU A 119 -1.61 1.30 -6.53
CA GLU A 119 -1.73 2.71 -6.15
C GLU A 119 -2.56 3.46 -7.20
N PRO A 120 -3.16 4.60 -6.81
CA PRO A 120 -3.71 5.54 -7.78
C PRO A 120 -2.65 5.96 -8.79
N VAL A 121 -2.99 5.92 -10.08
CA VAL A 121 -2.05 6.27 -11.15
C VAL A 121 -2.30 7.72 -11.56
N GLN A 122 -1.29 8.57 -11.39
CA GLN A 122 -1.31 9.94 -11.93
C GLN A 122 -0.92 9.90 -13.41
N SER A 123 -1.92 9.75 -14.29
CA SER A 123 -1.71 9.57 -15.73
C SER A 123 -0.98 10.77 -16.33
N GLN A 124 -1.30 11.99 -15.89
CA GLN A 124 -0.64 13.20 -16.39
C GLN A 124 0.84 13.28 -16.04
N LYS A 125 1.21 12.82 -14.84
CA LYS A 125 2.61 12.74 -14.43
C LYS A 125 3.38 11.72 -15.28
N GLN A 126 2.77 10.55 -15.51
CA GLN A 126 3.36 9.50 -16.37
C GLN A 126 3.52 9.98 -17.82
N LEU A 127 2.49 10.61 -18.39
CA LEU A 127 2.54 11.16 -19.75
C LEU A 127 3.60 12.26 -19.87
N THR A 128 3.74 13.10 -18.84
CA THR A 128 4.80 14.12 -18.78
C THR A 128 6.18 13.48 -18.76
N GLN A 129 6.41 12.45 -17.93
CA GLN A 129 7.67 11.72 -17.88
C GLN A 129 8.00 11.03 -19.22
N ILE A 130 7.01 10.43 -19.87
CA ILE A 130 7.17 9.82 -21.19
C ILE A 130 7.55 10.88 -22.22
N ARG A 131 6.84 12.00 -22.27
CA ARG A 131 7.14 13.14 -23.17
C ARG A 131 8.57 13.64 -22.96
N ASP A 132 8.96 13.87 -21.72
CA ASP A 132 10.29 14.42 -21.40
C ASP A 132 11.41 13.46 -21.81
N ARG A 133 11.22 12.15 -21.62
CA ARG A 133 12.15 11.12 -22.11
C ARG A 133 12.25 11.10 -23.64
N LEU A 134 11.13 11.26 -24.36
CA LEU A 134 11.13 11.31 -25.82
C LEU A 134 11.90 12.53 -26.35
N LEU A 135 11.73 13.69 -25.72
CA LEU A 135 12.45 14.92 -26.08
C LEU A 135 13.96 14.80 -25.82
N GLN A 136 14.35 14.19 -24.69
CA GLN A 136 15.77 13.92 -24.38
C GLN A 136 16.42 12.97 -25.40
N ASN A 137 15.71 11.92 -25.81
CA ASN A 137 16.24 10.98 -26.80
C ASN A 137 16.39 11.62 -28.19
N GLN A 138 15.51 12.56 -28.56
CA GLN A 138 15.63 13.30 -29.83
C GLN A 138 16.80 14.28 -29.84
N SER A 139 17.07 14.97 -28.72
CA SER A 139 18.22 15.87 -28.63
C SER A 139 19.55 15.11 -28.67
N SER A 140 19.63 13.92 -28.08
CA SER A 140 20.84 13.08 -28.14
C SER A 140 21.16 12.51 -29.52
N GLN A 141 20.16 12.31 -30.39
CA GLN A 141 20.38 11.82 -31.76
C GLN A 141 20.89 12.89 -32.74
N THR A 142 20.78 14.17 -32.39
CA THR A 142 21.17 15.28 -33.29
C THR A 142 22.66 15.62 -33.17
N THR A 143 23.34 15.22 -32.08
CA THR A 143 24.74 15.55 -31.78
C THR A 143 25.80 14.58 -32.34
N ASP A 144 25.41 13.44 -32.91
CA ASP A 144 26.33 12.42 -33.48
C ASP A 144 26.48 12.54 -35.02
N LYS A 145 26.12 13.69 -35.59
CA LYS A 145 26.09 13.90 -37.04
C LYS A 145 26.81 15.18 -37.45
N ASP A 146 28.06 15.37 -36.98
CA ASP A 146 29.03 16.30 -37.56
C ASP A 146 30.46 15.73 -37.45
#